data_AF-A0A8H7ICB7-F1
#
_entry.id   AF-A0A8H7ICB7-F1
#
_cell.length_a   1.000
_cell.length_b   1.000
_cell.length_c   1.000
_cell.angle_alpha   90.00
_cell.angle_beta   90.00
_cell.angle_gamma   90.00
#
_symmetry.space_group_name_H-M   'P 1'
#
loop_
_entity.id
_entity.type
_entity.pdbx_description
1 polymer ?
#
loop_
_entity_poly.entity_id
_entity_poly.type
_entity_poly.pdbx_seq_one_letter_code
_entity_poly.pdbx_strand_id
1 'polypeptide(L)'
;MLPPKWSIRPISPRDIPDIYHICLLTGDAGQSAEGLHQYPELIGLIYGEPYFVVAPSFGFVLVRTQPDGREEILGCILGTPDTRKFEPAIDEQWFSQLRSDYPQNPYPFNSTQADRVMIDRIHQPETTPQRFLPQLAPTFILICCPKHKDKDGDQS
;
A
#
# COMPACT_ATOMS: atom_id res chain seq x y z
N MET A 1 -11.35 -11.39 -30.99
CA MET A 1 -11.39 -10.84 -29.62
C MET A 1 -10.32 -9.75 -29.58
N LEU A 2 -10.68 -8.51 -29.24
CA LEU A 2 -9.65 -7.46 -29.12
C LEU A 2 -8.74 -7.79 -27.93
N PRO A 3 -7.43 -7.49 -28.00
CA PRO A 3 -6.55 -7.69 -26.87
C PRO A 3 -6.84 -6.67 -25.77
N PRO A 4 -6.53 -6.98 -24.50
CA PRO A 4 -6.55 -5.98 -23.43
C PRO A 4 -5.49 -4.90 -23.70
N LYS A 5 -5.75 -3.69 -23.19
CA LYS A 5 -4.83 -2.56 -23.28
C LYS A 5 -4.15 -2.33 -21.92
N TRP A 6 -2.87 -2.02 -21.95
CA TRP A 6 -2.08 -1.69 -20.76
C TRP A 6 -1.81 -0.18 -20.71
N SER A 7 -1.89 0.40 -19.52
CA SER A 7 -1.57 1.81 -19.30
C SER A 7 -1.08 2.07 -17.88
N ILE A 8 -0.30 3.13 -17.72
CA ILE A 8 0.04 3.69 -16.41
C ILE A 8 -0.67 5.04 -16.31
N ARG A 9 -1.37 5.28 -15.21
CA ARG A 9 -2.04 6.55 -14.96
C ARG A 9 -1.83 6.99 -13.51
N PRO A 10 -1.94 8.31 -13.21
CA PRO A 10 -2.03 8.77 -11.85
C PRO A 10 -3.15 8.04 -11.10
N ILE A 11 -2.88 7.82 -9.83
CA ILE A 11 -3.80 7.23 -8.89
C ILE A 11 -5.02 8.14 -8.68
N SER A 12 -6.16 7.54 -8.35
CA SER A 12 -7.37 8.25 -8.00
C SER A 12 -8.04 7.59 -6.79
N PRO A 13 -8.91 8.31 -6.04
CA PRO A 13 -9.56 7.74 -4.86
C PRO A 13 -10.35 6.44 -5.12
N ARG A 14 -10.77 6.20 -6.36
CA ARG A 14 -11.47 4.96 -6.75
C ARG A 14 -10.57 3.72 -6.71
N ASP A 15 -9.25 3.90 -6.73
CA ASP A 15 -8.27 2.81 -6.76
C ASP A 15 -7.88 2.36 -5.33
N ILE A 16 -8.33 3.07 -4.28
CA ILE A 16 -8.00 2.75 -2.87
C ILE A 16 -8.34 1.30 -2.51
N PRO A 17 -9.54 0.76 -2.81
CA PRO A 17 -9.86 -0.63 -2.49
C PRO A 17 -8.93 -1.64 -3.18
N ASP A 18 -8.57 -1.39 -4.44
CA ASP A 18 -7.64 -2.25 -5.17
C ASP A 18 -6.23 -2.19 -4.57
N ILE A 19 -5.80 -1.02 -4.12
CA ILE A 19 -4.49 -0.85 -3.48
C ILE A 19 -4.44 -1.54 -2.13
N TYR A 20 -5.50 -1.49 -1.35
CA TYR A 20 -5.62 -2.25 -0.12
C TYR A 20 -5.46 -3.75 -0.38
N HIS A 21 -6.17 -4.23 -1.40
CA HIS A 21 -6.08 -5.64 -1.79
C HIS A 21 -4.67 -6.00 -2.26
N ILE A 22 -4.03 -5.16 -3.08
CA ILE A 22 -2.65 -5.37 -3.55
C ILE A 22 -1.66 -5.35 -2.38
N CYS A 23 -1.79 -4.41 -1.44
CA CYS A 23 -0.98 -4.35 -0.22
C CYS A 23 -1.10 -5.67 0.56
N LEU A 24 -2.32 -6.17 0.74
CA LEU A 24 -2.57 -7.43 1.43
C LEU A 24 -1.96 -8.64 0.71
N LEU A 25 -2.11 -8.71 -0.63
CA LEU A 25 -1.58 -9.81 -1.44
C LEU A 25 -0.04 -9.81 -1.59
N THR A 26 0.62 -8.76 -1.12
CA THR A 26 2.08 -8.59 -1.17
C THR A 26 2.72 -8.40 0.20
N GLY A 27 1.90 -8.35 1.25
CA GLY A 27 2.30 -7.92 2.59
C GLY A 27 3.22 -8.87 3.34
N ASP A 28 3.32 -10.14 2.92
CA ASP A 28 4.20 -11.14 3.53
C ASP A 28 5.48 -11.32 2.69
N ALA A 29 6.38 -10.34 2.78
CA ALA A 29 7.63 -10.32 2.00
C ALA A 29 7.42 -10.57 0.49
N GLY A 30 6.34 -10.00 -0.07
CA GLY A 30 5.94 -10.17 -1.47
C GLY A 30 4.96 -11.33 -1.73
N GLN A 31 4.60 -12.10 -0.69
CA GLN A 31 3.52 -13.11 -0.71
C GLN A 31 2.23 -12.55 -0.08
N SER A 32 1.14 -13.30 -0.20
CA SER A 32 -0.15 -12.92 0.38
C SER A 32 -0.12 -13.02 1.91
N ALA A 33 -0.55 -11.94 2.57
CA ALA A 33 -0.73 -11.87 4.00
C ALA A 33 -2.18 -12.13 4.46
N GLU A 34 -3.10 -12.51 3.55
CA GLU A 34 -4.53 -12.76 3.87
C GLU A 34 -4.73 -13.74 5.03
N GLY A 35 -3.88 -14.77 5.14
CA GLY A 35 -3.95 -15.76 6.21
C GLY A 35 -3.29 -15.34 7.53
N LEU A 36 -2.63 -14.18 7.56
CA LEU A 36 -1.85 -13.72 8.72
C LEU A 36 -2.64 -12.74 9.60
N HIS A 37 -3.65 -12.07 9.03
CA HIS A 37 -4.36 -10.96 9.66
C HIS A 37 -5.81 -11.30 9.98
N GLN A 38 -6.25 -10.95 11.20
CA GLN A 38 -7.68 -10.88 11.53
C GLN A 38 -8.29 -9.57 11.01
N TYR A 39 -7.46 -8.52 10.88
CA TYR A 39 -7.81 -7.20 10.36
C TYR A 39 -7.00 -6.91 9.09
N PRO A 40 -7.38 -7.52 7.94
CA PRO A 40 -6.60 -7.46 6.70
C PRO A 40 -6.38 -6.04 6.15
N GLU A 41 -7.24 -5.10 6.49
CA GLU A 41 -7.16 -3.68 6.12
C GLU A 41 -5.94 -2.97 6.73
N LEU A 42 -5.37 -3.46 7.84
CA LEU A 42 -4.26 -2.82 8.55
C LEU A 42 -3.04 -2.57 7.64
N ILE A 43 -2.77 -3.48 6.70
CA ILE A 43 -1.65 -3.30 5.77
C ILE A 43 -1.92 -2.12 4.82
N GLY A 44 -3.14 -2.02 4.28
CA GLY A 44 -3.54 -0.92 3.40
C GLY A 44 -3.56 0.44 4.12
N LEU A 45 -4.01 0.44 5.37
CA LEU A 45 -4.03 1.61 6.25
C LEU A 45 -2.61 2.15 6.52
N ILE A 46 -1.59 1.28 6.57
CA ILE A 46 -0.21 1.66 6.88
C ILE A 46 0.61 1.98 5.62
N TYR A 47 0.44 1.21 4.55
CA TYR A 47 1.32 1.27 3.38
C TYR A 47 0.68 1.82 2.11
N GLY A 48 -0.65 1.92 2.07
CA GLY A 48 -1.40 2.41 0.92
C GLY A 48 -1.96 3.82 1.14
N GLU A 49 -2.93 3.94 2.05
CA GLU A 49 -3.72 5.17 2.22
C GLU A 49 -2.95 6.44 2.61
N PRO A 50 -1.84 6.40 3.39
CA PRO A 50 -1.11 7.61 3.75
C PRO A 50 -0.68 8.44 2.52
N TYR A 51 -0.40 7.78 1.40
CA TYR A 51 0.01 8.41 0.13
C TYR A 51 -1.13 9.05 -0.66
N PHE A 52 -2.36 9.00 -0.14
CA PHE A 52 -3.52 9.69 -0.70
C PHE A 52 -3.93 10.90 0.13
N VAL A 53 -3.81 10.77 1.46
CA VAL A 53 -4.37 11.75 2.40
C VAL A 53 -3.32 12.74 2.88
N VAL A 54 -2.03 12.40 2.82
CA VAL A 54 -0.93 13.28 3.24
C VAL A 54 -0.19 13.83 2.04
N ALA A 55 -0.05 15.15 1.97
CA ALA A 55 0.71 15.85 0.94
C ALA A 55 2.07 16.36 1.46
N PRO A 56 3.11 16.46 0.61
CA PRO A 56 3.14 16.05 -0.79
C PRO A 56 3.35 14.54 -0.92
N SER A 57 2.53 13.90 -1.74
CA SER A 57 2.64 12.50 -2.14
C SER A 57 2.21 12.37 -3.60
N PHE A 58 2.59 11.27 -4.23
CA PHE A 58 2.16 10.92 -5.57
C PHE A 58 2.01 9.42 -5.68
N GLY A 59 1.17 9.01 -6.63
CA GLY A 59 1.02 7.60 -6.95
C GLY A 59 0.61 7.36 -8.39
N PHE A 60 1.00 6.20 -8.91
CA PHE A 60 0.64 5.71 -10.22
C PHE A 60 0.17 4.27 -10.12
N VAL A 61 -0.77 3.90 -10.98
CA VAL A 61 -1.28 2.53 -11.08
C VAL A 61 -1.00 1.95 -12.45
N LEU A 62 -0.66 0.66 -12.49
CA LEU A 62 -0.65 -0.14 -13.70
C LEU A 62 -2.05 -0.70 -13.93
N VAL A 63 -2.64 -0.37 -15.07
CA VAL A 63 -4.03 -0.72 -15.41
C VAL A 63 -4.07 -1.60 -16.63
N ARG A 64 -4.83 -2.70 -16.54
CA ARG A 64 -5.26 -3.50 -17.67
C ARG A 64 -6.72 -3.20 -17.97
N THR A 65 -6.99 -2.67 -19.16
CA THR A 65 -8.35 -2.39 -19.64
C THR A 65 -8.78 -3.48 -20.62
N GLN A 66 -9.87 -4.17 -20.29
CA GLN A 66 -10.48 -5.17 -21.15
C GLN A 66 -11.17 -4.52 -22.37
N PRO A 67 -11.42 -5.28 -23.45
CA PRO A 67 -12.16 -4.77 -24.61
C PRO A 67 -13.56 -4.22 -24.31
N ASP A 68 -14.18 -4.69 -23.22
CA ASP A 68 -15.48 -4.24 -22.74
C ASP A 68 -15.40 -2.95 -21.89
N GLY A 69 -14.19 -2.38 -21.74
CA GLY A 69 -13.94 -1.15 -21.00
C GLY A 69 -13.68 -1.33 -19.50
N ARG A 70 -13.77 -2.55 -18.96
CA ARG A 70 -13.46 -2.78 -17.53
C ARG A 70 -11.96 -2.58 -17.27
N GLU A 71 -11.65 -1.80 -16.24
CA GLU A 71 -10.29 -1.60 -15.74
C GLU A 71 -10.01 -2.57 -14.60
N GLU A 72 -8.78 -3.08 -14.57
CA GLU A 72 -8.23 -3.88 -13.49
C GLU A 72 -6.89 -3.28 -13.08
N ILE A 73 -6.73 -3.01 -11.79
CA ILE A 73 -5.49 -2.47 -11.22
C ILE A 73 -4.57 -3.63 -10.87
N LEU A 74 -3.34 -3.58 -11.38
CA LEU A 74 -2.40 -4.69 -11.29
C LEU A 74 -1.18 -4.40 -10.41
N GLY A 75 -1.01 -3.14 -10.04
CA GLY A 75 0.09 -2.69 -9.20
C GLY A 75 0.03 -1.19 -9.04
N CYS A 76 0.75 -0.69 -8.04
CA CYS A 76 0.89 0.72 -7.80
C CYS A 76 2.33 1.07 -7.40
N ILE A 77 2.70 2.32 -7.71
CA ILE A 77 3.88 2.98 -7.16
C ILE A 77 3.35 4.14 -6.35
N LEU A 78 3.72 4.21 -5.08
CA LEU A 78 3.38 5.29 -4.16
C LEU A 78 4.67 5.94 -3.67
N GLY A 79 4.67 7.24 -3.41
CA GLY A 79 5.87 7.90 -2.94
C GLY A 79 5.64 9.33 -2.48
N THR A 80 6.67 9.89 -1.86
CA THR A 80 6.72 11.28 -1.41
C THR A 80 8.03 11.92 -1.85
N PRO A 81 8.03 13.19 -2.30
CA PRO A 81 9.26 13.90 -2.64
C PRO A 81 10.09 14.27 -1.40
N ASP A 82 9.51 14.30 -0.20
CA ASP A 82 10.17 14.78 1.01
C ASP A 82 9.80 13.93 2.23
N THR A 83 10.56 12.84 2.44
CA THR A 83 10.38 11.91 3.56
C THR A 83 10.42 12.60 4.92
N ARG A 84 11.23 13.65 5.08
CA ARG A 84 11.33 14.41 6.34
C ARG A 84 10.05 15.14 6.71
N LYS A 85 9.30 15.59 5.71
CA LYS A 85 8.00 16.23 5.93
C LYS A 85 6.88 15.21 5.98
N PHE A 86 7.00 14.12 5.21
CA PHE A 86 5.96 13.12 5.10
C PHE A 86 5.80 12.31 6.39
N GLU A 87 6.87 11.79 6.98
CA GLU A 87 6.81 10.97 8.20
C GLU A 87 6.05 11.62 9.37
N PRO A 88 6.39 12.85 9.82
CA PRO A 88 5.62 13.49 10.89
C PRO A 88 4.19 13.84 10.44
N ALA A 89 3.99 14.17 9.17
CA ALA A 89 2.66 14.49 8.65
C ALA A 89 1.74 13.25 8.61
N ILE A 90 2.25 12.05 8.33
CA ILE A 90 1.48 10.80 8.46
C ILE A 90 1.05 10.58 9.90
N ASP A 91 1.97 10.75 10.85
CA ASP A 91 1.64 10.56 12.26
C ASP A 91 0.51 11.48 12.71
N GLU A 92 0.66 12.78 12.42
CA GLU A 92 -0.30 13.81 12.82
C GLU A 92 -1.64 13.69 12.09
N GLN A 93 -1.63 13.50 10.76
CA GLN A 93 -2.82 13.61 9.92
C GLN A 93 -3.52 12.27 9.71
N TRP A 94 -2.85 11.14 9.90
CA TRP A 94 -3.41 9.83 9.55
C TRP A 94 -3.40 8.86 10.73
N PHE A 95 -2.21 8.48 11.24
CA PHE A 95 -2.13 7.47 12.28
C PHE A 95 -2.81 7.88 13.59
N SER A 96 -2.77 9.17 13.95
CA SER A 96 -3.48 9.70 15.10
C SER A 96 -4.98 9.35 15.10
N GLN A 97 -5.63 9.33 13.92
CA GLN A 97 -7.05 9.03 13.76
C GLN A 97 -7.32 7.53 13.94
N LEU A 98 -6.42 6.67 13.48
CA LEU A 98 -6.57 5.22 13.54
C LEU A 98 -6.43 4.64 14.96
N ARG A 99 -5.74 5.37 15.87
CA ARG A 99 -5.47 4.90 17.23
C ARG A 99 -6.72 4.61 18.07
N SER A 100 -7.84 5.27 17.75
CA SER A 100 -9.13 5.01 18.41
C SER A 100 -9.73 3.67 17.97
N ASP A 101 -9.67 3.36 16.68
CA ASP A 101 -10.21 2.12 16.12
C ASP A 101 -9.29 0.92 16.38
N TYR A 102 -7.99 1.18 16.50
CA TYR A 102 -6.95 0.19 16.74
C TYR A 102 -6.13 0.52 18.00
N PRO A 103 -6.66 0.32 19.21
CA PRO A 103 -5.92 0.52 20.45
C PRO A 103 -4.77 -0.47 20.64
N GLN A 104 -3.68 -0.05 21.26
CA GLN A 104 -2.54 -0.92 21.60
C GLN A 104 -2.74 -1.70 22.91
N ASN A 105 -3.60 -1.22 23.82
CA ASN A 105 -3.86 -1.87 25.11
C ASN A 105 -5.29 -1.64 25.63
N PRO A 106 -6.15 -2.67 25.67
CA PRO A 106 -5.94 -3.97 25.04
C PRO A 106 -5.96 -3.84 23.52
N TYR A 107 -5.28 -4.75 22.81
CA TYR A 107 -5.48 -4.88 21.37
C TYR A 107 -6.94 -5.25 21.04
N PRO A 108 -7.41 -4.95 19.81
CA PRO A 108 -8.70 -5.42 19.32
C PRO A 108 -8.89 -6.93 19.49
N PHE A 109 -10.15 -7.33 19.59
CA PHE A 109 -10.52 -8.71 19.83
C PHE A 109 -9.97 -9.63 18.71
N ASN A 110 -9.40 -10.77 19.09
CA ASN A 110 -8.79 -11.74 18.16
C ASN A 110 -7.64 -11.21 17.29
N SER A 111 -7.03 -10.04 17.59
CA SER A 111 -5.83 -9.60 16.87
C SER A 111 -4.74 -10.67 16.90
N THR A 112 -4.31 -11.08 15.70
CA THR A 112 -3.19 -12.01 15.51
C THR A 112 -1.88 -11.32 15.89
N GLN A 113 -0.78 -12.07 15.89
CA GLN A 113 0.53 -11.47 16.07
C GLN A 113 0.86 -10.45 14.95
N ALA A 114 0.44 -10.71 13.71
CA ALA A 114 0.69 -9.80 12.60
C ALA A 114 -0.13 -8.51 12.74
N ASP A 115 -1.38 -8.60 13.20
CA ASP A 115 -2.20 -7.41 13.49
C ASP A 115 -1.55 -6.55 14.56
N ARG A 116 -1.07 -7.15 15.66
CA ARG A 116 -0.42 -6.41 16.75
C ARG A 116 0.80 -5.63 16.27
N VAL A 117 1.63 -6.23 15.41
CA VAL A 117 2.78 -5.54 14.81
C VAL A 117 2.35 -4.30 14.00
N MET A 118 1.27 -4.42 13.24
CA MET A 118 0.73 -3.28 12.48
C MET A 118 0.14 -2.21 13.40
N ILE A 119 -0.60 -2.61 14.43
CA ILE A 119 -1.14 -1.68 15.43
C ILE A 119 -0.01 -0.97 16.18
N ASP A 120 1.04 -1.69 16.58
CA ASP A 120 2.21 -1.10 17.23
C ASP A 120 2.86 -0.02 16.33
N ARG A 121 2.89 -0.21 15.01
CA ARG A 121 3.38 0.80 14.05
C ARG A 121 2.49 2.03 13.94
N ILE A 122 1.17 1.89 14.11
CA ILE A 122 0.24 3.04 14.16
C ILE A 122 0.51 3.89 15.43
N HIS A 123 0.82 3.24 16.55
CA HIS A 123 1.13 3.92 17.81
C HIS A 123 2.59 4.40 17.91
N GLN A 124 3.50 3.74 17.22
CA GLN A 124 4.94 4.05 17.19
C GLN A 124 5.47 3.97 15.75
N PRO A 125 5.19 5.00 14.92
CA PRO A 125 5.60 5.00 13.52
C PRO A 125 7.12 4.94 13.36
N GLU A 126 7.58 4.17 12.38
CA GLU A 126 8.99 4.11 12.03
C GLU A 126 9.43 5.45 11.40
N THR A 127 10.54 6.02 11.88
CA THR A 127 11.15 7.23 11.29
C THR A 127 12.47 6.88 10.64
N THR A 128 12.71 7.41 9.43
CA THR A 128 13.97 7.18 8.72
C THR A 128 15.13 7.84 9.46
N PRO A 129 16.16 7.09 9.89
CA PRO A 129 17.31 7.68 10.59
C PRO A 129 18.01 8.75 9.76
N GLN A 130 18.42 9.85 10.40
CA GLN A 130 18.92 11.04 9.70
C GLN A 130 20.05 10.77 8.69
N ARG A 131 20.90 9.79 8.97
CA ARG A 131 22.03 9.38 8.13
C ARG A 131 21.64 8.93 6.71
N PHE A 132 20.41 8.47 6.53
CA PHE A 132 19.94 7.94 5.26
C PHE A 132 19.19 8.97 4.40
N LEU A 133 18.70 10.06 5.00
CA LEU A 133 17.89 11.05 4.32
C LEU A 133 18.58 11.75 3.11
N PRO A 134 19.90 12.04 3.12
CA PRO A 134 20.57 12.60 1.94
C PRO A 134 20.64 11.63 0.75
N GLN A 135 20.49 10.32 1.00
CA GLN A 135 20.57 9.26 0.01
C GLN A 135 19.19 8.73 -0.43
N LEU A 136 18.13 9.10 0.29
CA LEU A 136 16.77 8.59 0.14
C LEU A 136 15.74 9.66 -0.23
N ALA A 137 16.15 10.85 -0.67
CA ALA A 137 15.23 11.78 -1.30
C ALA A 137 15.08 11.37 -2.77
N PRO A 138 13.95 10.81 -3.25
CA PRO A 138 12.64 10.51 -2.61
C PRO A 138 12.46 9.06 -2.09
N THR A 139 11.57 8.86 -1.11
CA THR A 139 11.13 7.51 -0.69
C THR A 139 9.92 7.08 -1.53
N PHE A 140 10.04 5.89 -2.13
CA PHE A 140 8.99 5.27 -2.92
C PHE A 140 8.70 3.87 -2.35
N ILE A 141 7.43 3.51 -2.31
CA ILE A 141 6.97 2.14 -2.11
C ILE A 141 6.44 1.66 -3.47
N LEU A 142 7.10 0.64 -4.02
CA LEU A 142 6.61 -0.09 -5.20
C LEU A 142 5.84 -1.31 -4.69
N ILE A 143 4.56 -1.40 -5.02
CA ILE A 143 3.71 -2.55 -4.68
C ILE A 143 3.16 -3.13 -5.97
N CYS A 144 3.80 -4.20 -6.46
CA CYS A 144 3.33 -4.94 -7.62
C CYS A 144 2.55 -6.17 -7.18
N CYS A 145 1.35 -6.39 -7.72
CA CYS A 145 0.64 -7.64 -7.47
C CYS A 145 1.44 -8.81 -8.06
N PRO A 146 1.71 -9.90 -7.31
CA PRO A 146 2.54 -11.00 -7.80
C PRO A 146 1.85 -11.84 -8.88
N LYS A 147 0.54 -11.69 -9.06
CA LYS A 147 -0.28 -12.66 -9.80
C LYS A 147 -0.27 -12.49 -11.32
N HIS A 148 0.46 -11.53 -11.86
CA HIS A 148 0.60 -11.42 -13.31
C HIS A 148 1.80 -12.20 -13.82
N LYS A 149 1.67 -13.53 -13.81
CA LYS A 149 2.39 -14.34 -14.79
C LYS A 149 1.66 -14.13 -16.12
N ASP A 150 2.23 -13.32 -17.00
CA ASP A 150 1.85 -13.35 -18.40
C ASP A 150 1.97 -14.81 -18.86
N LYS A 151 0.82 -15.43 -19.19
CA LYS A 151 0.79 -16.70 -19.93
C LYS A 151 0.99 -16.40 -21.42
N ASP A 152 1.95 -15.57 -21.76
CA ASP A 152 2.31 -15.30 -23.14
C ASP A 152 3.55 -16.14 -23.50
N GLY A 153 3.28 -17.28 -24.13
CA GLY A 153 4.17 -17.90 -25.10
C GLY A 153 5.24 -18.87 -24.58
N ASP A 154 4.84 -20.10 -24.28
CA ASP A 154 5.67 -21.25 -24.69
C ASP A 154 4.78 -22.21 -25.50
N GLN A 155 4.79 -21.98 -26.81
CA GLN A 155 4.63 -23.05 -27.80
C GLN A 155 5.91 -23.03 -28.62
N SER A 156 6.82 -23.92 -28.26
CA SER A 156 7.88 -24.41 -29.14
C SER A 156 7.79 -25.92 -29.29
#